data_AF-A0A4Y8CYZ8-F1
#
_entry.id   AF-A0A4Y8CYZ8-F1
#
_cell.length_a   1.000
_cell.length_b   1.000
_cell.length_c   1.000
_cell.angle_alpha   90.00
_cell.angle_beta   90.00
_cell.angle_gamma   90.00
#
_symmetry.space_group_name_H-M   'P 1'
#
loop_
_entity.id
_entity.type
_entity.pdbx_description
1 polymer ?
#
loop_
_entity_poly.entity_id
_entity_poly.type
_entity_poly.pdbx_seq_one_letter_code
_entity_poly.pdbx_strand_id
1 'polypeptide(L)'
;MTLTSPDAKRVKREGDERDEVKNGEGGWKREDGVERVAKKEDDGGDGEGDAQDDLDALEGLESEAKEFMKDSEIDRILKAFRLDAYAVLDLQPGVGESDIKKCYRVKSLLIHPDKTRNPLAPDAFDRLKKAQTELMDEKHRERLDEAIADARMLVMREKGLNRDSAEVKEPSEEFRREWREKTKFVLIENEQRRRRQVKAQMQEEGREQKRVEEEREERKRKRDSEVKWEESREERIGSWREFAKKGGGAGGGEKKKKKKVKPLG
;
A
#
# COMPACT_ATOMS: atom_id res chain seq x y z
N MET A 1 9.26 52.55 41.12
CA MET A 1 9.51 53.60 40.13
C MET A 1 9.17 53.00 38.77
N THR A 2 7.90 53.03 38.34
CA THR A 2 7.26 54.10 37.51
C THR A 2 8.04 54.26 36.19
N LEU A 3 7.51 53.91 35.01
CA LEU A 3 6.56 54.67 34.19
C LEU A 3 6.29 53.83 32.92
N THR A 4 5.04 53.48 32.58
CA THR A 4 4.05 54.18 31.73
C THR A 4 4.17 53.93 30.21
N SER A 5 3.07 53.42 29.64
CA SER A 5 2.63 53.53 28.22
C SER A 5 2.26 55.01 27.90
N PRO A 6 1.90 55.47 26.67
CA PRO A 6 1.04 54.86 25.61
C PRO A 6 1.59 55.15 24.16
N ASP A 7 1.00 54.85 23.00
CA ASP A 7 -0.31 55.21 22.44
C ASP A 7 -0.38 54.65 20.99
N ALA A 8 -1.49 54.05 20.58
CA ALA A 8 -1.85 53.91 19.16
C ALA A 8 -3.37 53.86 19.02
N LYS A 9 -3.96 55.04 18.84
CA LYS A 9 -5.34 55.26 18.37
C LYS A 9 -5.54 54.86 16.90
N ARG A 10 -6.85 54.76 16.55
CA ARG A 10 -7.51 54.71 15.22
C ARG A 10 -7.78 53.27 14.76
N VAL A 11 -9.02 52.84 14.51
CA VAL A 11 -10.03 53.42 13.63
C VAL A 11 -11.44 53.01 14.11
N LYS A 12 -12.35 54.00 14.23
CA LYS A 12 -13.81 53.82 14.25
C LYS A 12 -14.28 53.42 12.85
N ARG A 13 -15.18 52.44 12.74
CA ARG A 13 -16.13 52.37 11.63
C ARG A 13 -17.54 52.45 12.20
N GLU A 14 -18.14 53.61 11.98
CA GLU A 14 -19.59 53.82 11.85
C GLU A 14 -20.10 52.83 10.80
N GLY A 15 -21.22 52.12 11.02
CA GLY A 15 -22.55 52.70 10.97
C GLY A 15 -23.03 52.66 9.52
N ASP A 16 -23.59 51.53 9.07
CA ASP A 16 -24.36 51.44 7.83
C ASP A 16 -25.67 50.73 8.16
N GLU A 17 -26.60 51.55 8.64
CA GLU A 17 -28.01 51.29 8.78
C GLU A 17 -28.62 51.63 7.42
N ARG A 18 -29.15 50.62 6.71
CA ARG A 18 -29.75 50.82 5.40
C ARG A 18 -31.06 50.07 5.28
N ASP A 19 -32.10 50.81 5.67
CA ASP A 19 -33.45 50.90 5.13
C ASP A 19 -34.01 49.68 4.39
N GLU A 20 -34.85 48.97 5.13
CA GLU A 20 -35.79 47.96 4.67
C GLU A 20 -36.94 48.65 3.88
N VAL A 21 -36.86 48.58 2.56
CA VAL A 21 -37.87 49.14 1.64
C VAL A 21 -39.12 48.25 1.66
N LYS A 22 -40.17 48.76 2.30
CA LYS A 22 -41.54 48.26 2.20
C LYS A 22 -42.09 48.55 0.80
N ASN A 23 -42.23 47.52 -0.03
CA ASN A 23 -43.06 47.60 -1.23
C ASN A 23 -44.51 47.30 -0.85
N GLY A 24 -45.33 48.35 -0.91
CA GLY A 24 -46.78 48.27 -0.81
C GLY A 24 -47.38 47.84 -2.15
N GLU A 25 -48.11 46.73 -2.14
CA GLU A 25 -48.95 46.34 -3.26
C GLU A 25 -50.34 46.94 -3.04
N GLY A 26 -50.66 47.90 -3.92
CA GLY A 26 -51.93 48.60 -3.98
C GLY A 26 -53.08 47.66 -4.34
N GLY A 27 -54.18 47.85 -3.64
CA GLY A 27 -55.45 47.17 -3.92
C GLY A 27 -56.02 47.54 -5.29
N TRP A 28 -56.58 46.54 -5.93
CA TRP A 28 -57.58 46.70 -6.98
C TRP A 28 -58.91 46.16 -6.45
N LYS A 29 -59.83 47.09 -6.21
CA LYS A 29 -61.24 46.81 -5.94
C LYS A 29 -61.83 46.07 -7.15
N ARG A 30 -62.55 44.98 -6.88
CA ARG A 30 -63.54 44.42 -7.81
C ARG A 30 -64.87 44.36 -7.08
N GLU A 31 -65.72 45.33 -7.39
CA GLU A 31 -67.17 45.21 -7.28
C GLU A 31 -67.64 44.67 -8.63
N ASP A 32 -68.31 43.53 -8.62
CA ASP A 32 -69.62 43.36 -9.24
C ASP A 32 -70.02 41.88 -9.16
N GLY A 33 -71.10 41.66 -8.43
CA GLY A 33 -71.75 40.37 -8.36
C GLY A 33 -72.41 40.04 -9.69
N VAL A 34 -72.12 38.84 -10.19
CA VAL A 34 -73.03 38.14 -11.08
C VAL A 34 -73.28 36.76 -10.49
N GLU A 35 -74.56 36.49 -10.34
CA GLU A 35 -75.19 35.35 -9.73
C GLU A 35 -74.94 34.05 -10.52
N ARG A 36 -75.10 32.94 -9.80
CA ARG A 36 -74.73 31.56 -10.13
C ARG A 36 -75.29 31.07 -11.47
N VAL A 37 -74.46 30.38 -12.24
CA VAL A 37 -74.88 29.25 -13.07
C VAL A 37 -74.02 28.05 -12.70
N ALA A 38 -74.62 27.11 -11.97
CA ALA A 38 -74.02 25.80 -11.71
C ALA A 38 -74.01 25.01 -13.02
N LYS A 39 -72.87 25.04 -13.71
CA LYS A 39 -72.57 24.08 -14.77
C LYS A 39 -71.63 23.02 -14.19
N LYS A 40 -72.20 21.85 -13.95
CA LYS A 40 -71.48 20.63 -13.60
C LYS A 40 -70.79 20.16 -14.89
N GLU A 41 -69.55 20.60 -15.08
CA GLU A 41 -68.64 20.02 -16.07
C GLU A 41 -67.64 19.17 -15.28
N ASP A 42 -67.87 17.85 -15.33
CA ASP A 42 -66.84 16.84 -15.18
C ASP A 42 -65.75 17.14 -16.23
N ASP A 43 -64.60 17.67 -15.80
CA ASP A 43 -63.41 17.79 -16.65
C ASP A 43 -62.18 17.26 -15.89
N GLY A 44 -61.81 16.04 -16.27
CA GLY A 44 -60.45 15.48 -16.28
C GLY A 44 -59.54 15.74 -15.09
N GLY A 45 -59.66 14.92 -14.04
CA GLY A 45 -58.62 14.72 -13.02
C GLY A 45 -57.42 13.90 -13.52
N ASP A 46 -56.98 14.08 -14.77
CA ASP A 46 -56.01 13.21 -15.44
C ASP A 46 -54.59 13.81 -15.55
N GLY A 47 -54.34 14.99 -14.96
CA GLY A 47 -53.04 15.67 -15.05
C GLY A 47 -52.09 15.50 -13.86
N GLU A 48 -52.60 15.12 -12.68
CA GLU A 48 -51.79 14.96 -11.46
C GLU A 48 -51.10 13.59 -11.37
N GLY A 49 -51.69 12.54 -11.97
CA GLY A 49 -51.09 11.21 -12.03
C GLY A 49 -49.87 11.15 -12.97
N ASP A 50 -49.96 11.81 -14.13
CA ASP A 50 -48.90 11.84 -15.14
C ASP A 50 -47.64 12.57 -14.62
N ALA A 51 -47.83 13.66 -13.86
CA ALA A 51 -46.73 14.41 -13.26
C ALA A 51 -46.05 13.66 -12.10
N GLN A 52 -46.79 12.86 -11.34
CA GLN A 52 -46.23 12.03 -10.27
C GLN A 52 -45.46 10.84 -10.86
N ASP A 53 -46.00 10.21 -11.91
CA ASP A 53 -45.34 9.11 -12.61
C ASP A 53 -44.04 9.57 -13.31
N ASP A 54 -44.02 10.78 -13.89
CA ASP A 54 -42.81 11.40 -14.44
C ASP A 54 -41.75 11.69 -13.36
N LEU A 55 -42.19 12.12 -12.16
CA LEU A 55 -41.30 12.44 -11.05
C LEU A 55 -40.68 11.16 -10.44
N ASP A 56 -41.48 10.11 -10.29
CA ASP A 56 -41.02 8.79 -9.85
C ASP A 56 -40.06 8.16 -10.87
N ALA A 57 -40.32 8.34 -12.17
CA ALA A 57 -39.41 7.89 -13.24
C ALA A 57 -38.05 8.62 -13.19
N LEU A 58 -38.05 9.93 -12.95
CA LEU A 58 -36.82 10.71 -12.78
C LEU A 58 -36.03 10.30 -11.54
N GLU A 59 -36.69 10.05 -10.41
CA GLU A 59 -36.04 9.58 -9.18
C GLU A 59 -35.42 8.19 -9.38
N GLY A 60 -36.13 7.28 -10.06
CA GLY A 60 -35.61 5.97 -10.44
C GLY A 60 -34.32 6.07 -11.25
N LEU A 61 -34.30 6.93 -12.28
CA LEU A 61 -33.15 7.17 -13.14
C LEU A 61 -31.98 7.80 -12.38
N GLU A 62 -32.24 8.72 -11.45
CA GLU A 62 -31.22 9.30 -10.58
C GLU A 62 -30.61 8.26 -9.64
N SER A 63 -31.42 7.34 -9.10
CA SER A 63 -30.97 6.26 -8.24
C SER A 63 -30.05 5.27 -9.00
N GLU A 64 -30.40 4.95 -10.25
CA GLU A 64 -29.61 4.08 -11.10
C GLU A 64 -28.29 4.74 -11.52
N ALA A 65 -28.32 6.04 -11.83
CA ALA A 65 -27.12 6.82 -12.07
C ALA A 65 -26.19 6.83 -10.84
N LYS A 66 -26.74 6.93 -9.62
CA LYS A 66 -25.96 6.87 -8.37
C LYS A 66 -25.33 5.48 -8.19
N GLU A 67 -26.04 4.39 -8.44
CA GLU A 67 -25.47 3.04 -8.37
C GLU A 67 -24.38 2.83 -9.43
N PHE A 68 -24.59 3.28 -10.66
CA PHE A 68 -23.59 3.21 -11.72
C PHE A 68 -22.30 3.96 -11.35
N MET A 69 -22.42 5.13 -10.72
CA MET A 69 -21.25 5.89 -10.25
C MET A 69 -20.48 5.17 -9.14
N LYS A 70 -21.18 4.46 -8.23
CA LYS A 70 -20.55 3.63 -7.21
C LYS A 70 -19.79 2.46 -7.84
N ASP A 71 -20.43 1.76 -8.77
CA ASP A 71 -19.84 0.62 -9.47
C ASP A 71 -18.61 1.01 -10.30
N SER A 72 -18.69 2.14 -11.01
CA SER A 72 -17.58 2.71 -11.76
C SER A 72 -16.38 3.05 -10.85
N GLU A 73 -16.63 3.61 -9.67
CA GLU A 73 -15.58 3.91 -8.69
C GLU A 73 -14.96 2.62 -8.10
N ILE A 74 -15.78 1.60 -7.79
CA ILE A 74 -15.31 0.29 -7.32
C ILE A 74 -14.38 -0.34 -8.36
N ASP A 75 -14.81 -0.37 -9.62
CA ASP A 75 -14.03 -0.93 -10.72
C ASP A 75 -12.72 -0.16 -10.94
N ARG A 76 -12.73 1.18 -10.86
CA ARG A 76 -11.50 2.00 -10.92
C ARG A 76 -10.53 1.65 -9.80
N ILE A 77 -10.99 1.53 -8.56
CA ILE A 77 -10.16 1.18 -7.40
C ILE A 77 -9.51 -0.20 -7.58
N LEU A 78 -10.27 -1.17 -8.10
CA LEU A 78 -9.78 -2.52 -8.34
C LEU A 78 -8.80 -2.57 -9.52
N LYS A 79 -8.99 -1.75 -10.56
CA LYS A 79 -8.09 -1.63 -11.70
C LYS A 79 -6.85 -0.78 -11.44
N ALA A 80 -6.84 0.06 -10.41
CA ALA A 80 -5.66 0.82 -10.00
C ALA A 80 -4.48 -0.15 -9.73
N PHE A 81 -3.25 0.35 -9.68
CA PHE A 81 -2.10 -0.50 -9.37
C PHE A 81 -1.97 -0.71 -7.86
N ARG A 82 -1.62 -1.92 -7.39
CA ARG A 82 -1.68 -2.25 -5.95
C ARG A 82 -0.58 -1.59 -5.12
N LEU A 83 0.56 -1.30 -5.74
CA LEU A 83 1.70 -0.66 -5.07
C LEU A 83 1.66 0.88 -5.18
N ASP A 84 0.66 1.42 -5.89
CA ASP A 84 0.48 2.85 -6.06
C ASP A 84 -0.75 3.31 -5.26
N ALA A 85 -0.50 3.74 -4.03
CA ALA A 85 -1.55 4.17 -3.11
C ALA A 85 -2.20 5.50 -3.55
N TYR A 86 -1.47 6.37 -4.25
CA TYR A 86 -2.02 7.62 -4.80
C TYR A 86 -3.02 7.32 -5.92
N ALA A 87 -2.71 6.40 -6.83
CA ALA A 87 -3.64 6.00 -7.89
C ALA A 87 -4.92 5.33 -7.35
N VAL A 88 -4.84 4.61 -6.23
CA VAL A 88 -6.03 4.01 -5.57
C VAL A 88 -6.96 5.09 -5.01
N LEU A 89 -6.40 6.10 -4.35
CA LEU A 89 -7.14 7.23 -3.76
C LEU A 89 -7.45 8.35 -4.77
N ASP A 90 -6.96 8.24 -6.00
CA ASP A 90 -7.10 9.25 -7.06
C ASP A 90 -6.56 10.61 -6.63
N LEU A 91 -5.35 10.59 -6.07
CA LEU A 91 -4.63 11.75 -5.55
C LEU A 91 -3.34 11.97 -6.32
N GLN A 92 -2.88 13.23 -6.36
CA GLN A 92 -1.56 13.55 -6.86
C GLN A 92 -0.50 13.44 -5.76
N PRO A 93 0.76 13.16 -6.11
CA PRO A 93 1.86 13.16 -5.15
C PRO A 93 2.01 14.55 -4.52
N GLY A 94 2.38 14.60 -3.23
CA GLY A 94 2.61 15.87 -2.51
C GLY A 94 1.38 16.49 -1.83
N VAL A 95 0.21 15.86 -1.88
CA VAL A 95 -0.99 16.30 -1.13
C VAL A 95 -0.81 16.16 0.39
N GLY A 96 -1.35 17.09 1.18
CA GLY A 96 -1.24 17.01 2.65
C GLY A 96 -1.98 15.80 3.23
N GLU A 97 -1.55 15.31 4.41
CA GLU A 97 -2.24 14.21 5.11
C GLU A 97 -3.72 14.48 5.39
N SER A 98 -4.06 15.75 5.62
CA SER A 98 -5.44 16.19 5.83
C SER A 98 -6.33 15.88 4.63
N ASP A 99 -5.82 16.08 3.41
CA ASP A 99 -6.56 15.84 2.18
C ASP A 99 -6.65 14.34 1.86
N ILE A 100 -5.61 13.56 2.20
CA ILE A 100 -5.63 12.09 2.13
C ILE A 100 -6.77 11.53 2.99
N LYS A 101 -6.91 12.01 4.23
CA LYS A 101 -7.99 11.62 5.14
C LYS A 101 -9.37 12.04 4.62
N LYS A 102 -9.50 13.25 4.06
CA LYS A 102 -10.76 13.72 3.47
C LYS A 102 -11.17 12.86 2.27
N CYS A 103 -10.26 12.61 1.34
CA CYS A 103 -10.52 11.78 0.16
C CYS A 103 -10.91 10.36 0.54
N TYR A 104 -10.21 9.76 1.51
CA TYR A 104 -10.59 8.45 2.07
C TYR A 104 -12.01 8.48 2.62
N ARG A 105 -12.36 9.47 3.46
CA ARG A 105 -13.70 9.58 4.05
C ARG A 105 -14.80 9.69 2.99
N VAL A 106 -14.59 10.51 1.96
CA VAL A 106 -15.58 10.69 0.88
C VAL A 106 -15.73 9.40 0.06
N LYS A 107 -14.62 8.80 -0.37
CA LYS A 107 -14.65 7.59 -1.21
C LYS A 107 -15.16 6.36 -0.46
N SER A 108 -14.75 6.18 0.79
CA SER A 108 -15.19 5.06 1.64
C SER A 108 -16.71 5.08 1.90
N LEU A 109 -17.31 6.25 2.04
CA LEU A 109 -18.77 6.38 2.17
C LEU A 109 -19.51 6.11 0.85
N LEU A 110 -18.90 6.44 -0.30
CA LEU A 110 -19.46 6.20 -1.62
C LEU A 110 -19.51 4.69 -1.93
N ILE A 111 -18.43 3.96 -1.63
CA ILE A 111 -18.28 2.52 -1.95
C ILE A 111 -18.53 1.60 -0.74
N HIS A 112 -19.16 2.10 0.32
CA HIS A 112 -19.35 1.30 1.53
C HIS A 112 -20.18 0.04 1.22
N PRO A 113 -19.77 -1.17 1.66
CA PRO A 113 -20.44 -2.42 1.29
C PRO A 113 -21.93 -2.42 1.63
N ASP A 114 -22.34 -1.85 2.77
CA ASP A 114 -23.76 -1.74 3.16
C ASP A 114 -24.60 -0.83 2.26
N LYS A 115 -23.98 0.10 1.52
CA LYS A 115 -24.68 1.11 0.70
C LYS A 115 -24.64 0.82 -0.80
N THR A 116 -24.01 -0.28 -1.20
CA THR A 116 -23.78 -0.64 -2.60
C THR A 116 -24.27 -2.05 -2.84
N ARG A 117 -24.90 -2.32 -3.99
CA ARG A 117 -25.35 -3.68 -4.34
C ARG A 117 -24.24 -4.57 -4.91
N ASN A 118 -23.06 -4.01 -5.14
CA ASN A 118 -21.94 -4.67 -5.79
C ASN A 118 -21.21 -5.66 -4.86
N PRO A 119 -21.02 -6.93 -5.27
CA PRO A 119 -20.31 -7.91 -4.45
C PRO A 119 -18.82 -7.60 -4.25
N LEU A 120 -18.21 -6.77 -5.11
CA LEU A 120 -16.79 -6.41 -5.04
C LEU A 120 -16.52 -5.18 -4.15
N ALA A 121 -17.57 -4.56 -3.58
CA ALA A 121 -17.42 -3.40 -2.70
C ALA A 121 -16.52 -3.65 -1.47
N PRO A 122 -16.59 -4.79 -0.77
CA PRO A 122 -15.68 -5.08 0.35
C PRO A 122 -14.20 -5.06 -0.07
N ASP A 123 -13.87 -5.69 -1.20
CA ASP A 123 -12.50 -5.76 -1.72
C ASP A 123 -11.95 -4.37 -2.10
N ALA A 124 -12.80 -3.54 -2.73
CA ALA A 124 -12.45 -2.17 -3.06
C ALA A 124 -12.27 -1.30 -1.81
N PHE A 125 -13.14 -1.47 -0.81
CA PHE A 125 -13.06 -0.76 0.46
C PHE A 125 -11.78 -1.09 1.23
N ASP A 126 -11.42 -2.36 1.34
CA ASP A 126 -10.18 -2.81 2.00
C ASP A 126 -8.96 -2.25 1.27
N ARG A 127 -9.00 -2.21 -0.05
CA ARG A 127 -7.93 -1.63 -0.86
C ARG A 127 -7.78 -0.13 -0.63
N LEU A 128 -8.89 0.59 -0.53
CA LEU A 128 -8.90 2.02 -0.22
C LEU A 128 -8.33 2.29 1.18
N LYS A 129 -8.72 1.47 2.18
CA LYS A 129 -8.20 1.55 3.56
C LYS A 129 -6.71 1.27 3.64
N LYS A 130 -6.24 0.25 2.91
CA LYS A 130 -4.81 -0.06 2.81
C LYS A 130 -4.02 1.10 2.20
N ALA A 131 -4.49 1.68 1.10
CA ALA A 131 -3.84 2.82 0.46
C ALA A 131 -3.74 4.04 1.40
N GLN A 132 -4.82 4.34 2.14
CA GLN A 132 -4.77 5.40 3.16
C GLN A 132 -3.72 5.10 4.24
N THR A 133 -3.67 3.86 4.74
CA THR A 133 -2.70 3.46 5.78
C THR A 133 -1.27 3.61 5.30
N GLU A 134 -0.98 3.22 4.06
CA GLU A 134 0.36 3.34 3.46
C GLU A 134 0.78 4.80 3.27
N LEU A 135 -0.14 5.69 2.85
CA LEU A 135 0.16 7.11 2.69
C LEU A 135 0.27 7.87 4.02
N MET A 136 -0.31 7.34 5.10
CA MET A 136 -0.17 7.90 6.44
C MET A 136 1.17 7.52 7.11
N ASP A 137 1.88 6.51 6.61
CA ASP A 137 3.23 6.18 7.06
C ASP A 137 4.26 6.98 6.25
N GLU A 138 4.93 7.90 6.94
CA GLU A 138 5.94 8.81 6.37
C GLU A 138 7.01 8.06 5.58
N LYS A 139 7.46 6.89 6.05
CA LYS A 139 8.53 6.11 5.39
C LYS A 139 8.04 5.43 4.12
N HIS A 140 6.80 4.96 4.10
CA HIS A 140 6.22 4.37 2.89
C HIS A 140 5.90 5.45 1.87
N ARG A 141 5.40 6.59 2.34
CA ARG A 141 5.12 7.76 1.53
C ARG A 141 6.36 8.31 0.86
N GLU A 142 7.46 8.50 1.59
CA GLU A 142 8.74 8.97 1.05
C GLU A 142 9.23 8.07 -0.09
N ARG A 143 9.25 6.75 0.11
CA ARG A 143 9.65 5.80 -0.94
C ARG A 143 8.75 5.82 -2.16
N LEU A 144 7.44 6.02 -1.96
CA LEU A 144 6.49 6.11 -3.06
C LEU A 144 6.69 7.42 -3.84
N ASP A 145 6.88 8.53 -3.14
CA ASP A 145 7.18 9.84 -3.72
C ASP A 145 8.51 9.82 -4.50
N GLU A 146 9.55 9.16 -3.97
CA GLU A 146 10.82 8.91 -4.66
C GLU A 146 10.61 8.10 -5.95
N ALA A 147 9.89 6.98 -5.89
CA ALA A 147 9.63 6.14 -7.06
C ALA A 147 8.85 6.89 -8.15
N ILE A 148 7.91 7.76 -7.75
CA ILE A 148 7.12 8.59 -8.67
C ILE A 148 7.99 9.69 -9.29
N ALA A 149 8.89 10.30 -8.52
CA ALA A 149 9.86 11.29 -9.01
C ALA A 149 10.85 10.65 -10.00
N ASP A 150 11.36 9.46 -9.70
CA ASP A 150 12.23 8.68 -10.60
C ASP A 150 11.51 8.36 -11.91
N ALA A 151 10.25 7.92 -11.84
CA ALA A 151 9.43 7.67 -13.02
C ALA A 151 9.27 8.93 -13.88
N ARG A 152 9.04 10.10 -13.26
CA ARG A 152 8.97 11.38 -13.98
C ARG A 152 10.28 11.70 -14.70
N MET A 153 11.41 11.50 -14.03
CA MET A 153 12.74 11.73 -14.60
C MET A 153 13.04 10.79 -15.77
N LEU A 154 12.57 9.54 -15.71
CA LEU A 154 12.71 8.58 -16.81
C LEU A 154 11.88 9.00 -18.04
N VAL A 155 10.62 9.41 -17.86
CA VAL A 155 9.79 9.92 -18.96
C VAL A 155 10.41 11.17 -19.59
N MET A 156 10.89 12.10 -18.76
CA MET A 156 11.59 13.29 -19.24
C MET A 156 12.82 12.93 -20.07
N ARG A 157 13.62 11.94 -19.63
CA ARG A 157 14.79 11.46 -20.37
C ARG A 157 14.41 10.83 -21.71
N GLU A 158 13.37 10.02 -21.75
CA GLU A 158 12.88 9.36 -22.97
C GLU A 158 12.39 10.37 -24.01
N LYS A 159 11.76 11.46 -23.56
CA LYS A 159 11.28 12.54 -24.42
C LYS A 159 12.32 13.65 -24.68
N GLY A 160 13.51 13.56 -24.08
CA GLY A 160 14.53 14.61 -24.19
C GLY A 160 14.11 15.96 -23.58
N LEU A 161 13.19 15.94 -22.60
CA LEU A 161 12.65 17.13 -21.95
C LEU A 161 13.48 17.52 -20.72
N ASN A 162 13.57 18.83 -20.47
CA ASN A 162 14.20 19.38 -19.28
C ASN A 162 13.15 19.83 -18.26
N ARG A 163 13.56 20.08 -17.01
CA ARG A 163 12.65 20.52 -15.93
C ARG A 163 11.87 21.80 -16.27
N ASP A 164 12.44 22.64 -17.13
CA ASP A 164 11.85 23.91 -17.56
C ASP A 164 10.96 23.82 -18.79
N SER A 165 10.89 22.66 -19.45
CA SER A 165 9.99 22.45 -20.59
C SER A 165 8.53 22.64 -20.17
N ALA A 166 7.75 23.32 -21.02
CA ALA A 166 6.33 23.62 -20.74
C ALA A 166 5.53 22.33 -20.47
N GLU A 167 5.78 21.26 -21.24
CA GLU A 167 5.17 19.93 -21.06
C GLU A 167 5.47 19.28 -19.71
N VAL A 168 6.50 19.71 -18.99
CA VAL A 168 6.87 19.18 -17.67
C VAL A 168 6.23 19.99 -16.54
N LYS A 169 6.05 21.31 -16.74
CA LYS A 169 5.37 22.20 -15.80
C LYS A 169 3.85 22.06 -15.86
N GLU A 170 3.33 21.92 -17.08
CA GLU A 170 1.94 21.65 -17.37
C GLU A 170 1.85 20.32 -18.14
N PRO A 171 1.90 19.18 -17.42
CA PRO A 171 1.80 17.87 -18.05
C PRO A 171 0.55 17.75 -18.91
N SER A 172 0.74 17.48 -20.21
CA SER A 172 -0.35 17.06 -21.09
C SER A 172 -0.97 15.75 -20.57
N GLU A 173 -2.20 15.44 -20.98
CA GLU A 173 -2.84 14.16 -20.61
C GLU A 173 -2.00 12.95 -21.06
N GLU A 174 -1.33 13.06 -22.20
CA GLU A 174 -0.43 12.03 -22.69
C GLU A 174 0.79 11.86 -21.77
N PHE A 175 1.42 12.97 -21.35
CA PHE A 175 2.51 12.93 -20.39
C PHE A 175 2.08 12.32 -19.05
N ARG A 176 0.89 12.68 -18.55
CA ARG A 176 0.32 12.09 -17.31
C ARG A 176 0.10 10.59 -17.46
N ARG A 177 -0.38 10.14 -18.62
CA ARG A 177 -0.58 8.70 -18.90
C ARG A 177 0.74 7.95 -18.91
N GLU A 178 1.74 8.43 -19.65
CA GLU A 178 3.06 7.81 -19.71
C GLU A 178 3.75 7.84 -18.35
N TRP A 179 3.63 8.94 -17.61
CA TRP A 179 4.17 9.04 -16.26
C TRP A 179 3.53 8.00 -15.34
N ARG A 180 2.21 7.84 -15.33
CA ARG A 180 1.53 6.78 -14.57
C ARG A 180 1.99 5.38 -14.97
N GLU A 181 2.19 5.14 -16.26
CA GLU A 181 2.69 3.85 -16.76
C GLU A 181 4.14 3.60 -16.30
N LYS A 182 4.99 4.62 -16.37
CA LYS A 182 6.39 4.55 -15.91
C LYS A 182 6.48 4.37 -14.40
N THR A 183 5.59 4.99 -13.63
CA THR A 183 5.47 4.79 -12.18
C THR A 183 5.20 3.33 -11.85
N LYS A 184 4.26 2.68 -12.56
CA LYS A 184 4.01 1.25 -12.37
C LYS A 184 5.26 0.41 -12.66
N PHE A 185 5.97 0.72 -13.75
CA PHE A 185 7.22 0.04 -14.10
C PHE A 185 8.27 0.16 -12.99
N VAL A 186 8.54 1.37 -12.51
CA VAL A 186 9.53 1.63 -11.44
C VAL A 186 9.15 0.91 -10.15
N LEU A 187 7.87 0.96 -9.75
CA LEU A 187 7.40 0.27 -8.55
C LEU A 187 7.57 -1.25 -8.66
N ILE A 188 7.29 -1.84 -9.82
CA ILE A 188 7.50 -3.27 -10.08
C ILE A 188 8.99 -3.61 -10.01
N GLU A 189 9.86 -2.81 -10.65
CA GLU A 189 11.29 -3.04 -10.66
C GLU A 189 11.90 -2.94 -9.24
N ASN A 190 11.50 -1.93 -8.48
CA ASN A 190 11.91 -1.74 -7.09
C ASN A 190 11.51 -2.91 -6.20
N GLU A 191 10.28 -3.41 -6.33
CA GLU A 191 9.82 -4.57 -5.56
C GLU A 191 10.55 -5.86 -5.98
N GLN A 192 10.78 -6.08 -7.27
CA GLN A 192 11.59 -7.20 -7.76
C GLN A 192 13.04 -7.12 -7.25
N ARG A 193 13.62 -5.91 -7.21
CA ARG A 193 14.96 -5.67 -6.67
C ARG A 193 15.00 -5.99 -5.17
N ARG A 194 14.05 -5.49 -4.39
CA ARG A 194 13.91 -5.78 -2.96
C ARG A 194 13.78 -7.28 -2.72
N ARG A 195 12.91 -7.97 -3.47
CA ARG A 195 12.70 -9.42 -3.34
C ARG A 195 13.97 -10.23 -3.66
N ARG A 196 14.74 -9.81 -4.67
CA ARG A 196 16.04 -10.43 -4.99
C ARG A 196 17.06 -10.22 -3.88
N GLN A 197 17.14 -9.01 -3.32
CA GLN A 197 18.06 -8.69 -2.23
C GLN A 197 17.74 -9.50 -0.96
N VAL A 198 16.46 -9.55 -0.55
CA VAL A 198 16.03 -10.34 0.62
C VAL A 198 16.33 -11.83 0.43
N LYS A 199 16.06 -12.37 -0.76
CA LYS A 199 16.37 -13.77 -1.07
C LYS A 199 17.88 -14.05 -1.02
N ALA A 200 18.70 -13.14 -1.54
CA ALA A 200 20.16 -13.27 -1.51
C ALA A 200 20.69 -13.24 -0.06
N GLN A 201 20.19 -12.31 0.77
CA GLN A 201 20.55 -12.22 2.19
C GLN A 201 20.19 -13.50 2.95
N MET A 202 18.96 -14.01 2.79
CA MET A 202 18.54 -15.25 3.44
C MET A 202 19.39 -16.46 3.02
N GLN A 203 19.83 -16.52 1.75
CA GLN A 203 20.73 -17.58 1.28
C GLN A 203 22.15 -17.44 1.86
N GLU A 204 22.64 -16.23 2.01
CA GLU A 204 23.95 -15.94 2.62
C GLU A 204 23.94 -16.27 4.12
N GLU A 205 22.92 -15.82 4.85
CA GLU A 205 22.71 -16.17 6.26
C GLU A 205 22.59 -17.68 6.45
N GLY A 206 21.86 -18.37 5.56
CA GLY A 206 21.75 -19.84 5.61
C GLY A 206 23.09 -20.55 5.34
N ARG A 207 23.92 -20.02 4.43
CA ARG A 207 25.27 -20.55 4.18
C ARG A 207 26.19 -20.33 5.38
N GLU A 208 26.11 -19.16 6.00
CA GLU A 208 26.87 -18.83 7.19
C GLU A 208 26.46 -19.69 8.39
N GLN A 209 25.16 -19.84 8.64
CA GLN A 209 24.65 -20.72 9.69
C GLN A 209 25.14 -22.16 9.51
N LYS A 210 25.08 -22.69 8.29
CA LYS A 210 25.60 -24.02 7.97
C LYS A 210 27.11 -24.13 8.23
N ARG A 211 27.90 -23.12 7.86
CA ARG A 211 29.35 -23.07 8.10
C ARG A 211 29.66 -23.06 9.60
N VAL A 212 28.92 -22.29 10.39
CA VAL A 212 29.09 -22.20 11.85
C VAL A 212 28.68 -23.51 12.53
N GLU A 213 27.59 -24.13 12.07
CA GLU A 213 27.14 -25.43 12.58
C GLU A 213 28.15 -26.54 12.27
N GLU A 214 28.65 -26.61 11.04
CA GLU A 214 29.68 -27.57 10.63
C GLU A 214 30.97 -27.41 11.46
N GLU A 215 31.45 -26.17 11.67
CA GLU A 215 32.61 -25.91 12.53
C GLU A 215 32.35 -26.36 13.98
N ARG A 216 31.14 -26.12 14.49
CA ARG A 216 30.75 -26.56 15.84
C ARG A 216 30.69 -28.08 15.95
N GLU A 217 30.17 -28.75 14.93
CA GLU A 217 30.12 -30.21 14.86
C GLU A 217 31.51 -30.83 14.72
N GLU A 218 32.39 -30.26 13.91
CA GLU A 218 33.77 -30.71 13.81
C GLU A 218 34.53 -30.53 15.13
N ARG A 219 34.35 -29.39 15.79
CA ARG A 219 34.92 -29.15 17.13
C ARG A 219 34.36 -30.12 18.16
N LYS A 220 33.07 -30.46 18.07
CA LYS A 220 32.46 -31.50 18.92
C LYS A 220 33.04 -32.87 18.59
N ARG A 221 33.11 -33.27 17.31
CA ARG A 221 33.68 -34.54 16.84
C ARG A 221 35.13 -34.71 17.27
N LYS A 222 35.94 -33.65 17.18
CA LYS A 222 37.34 -33.66 17.62
C LYS A 222 37.43 -33.87 19.14
N ARG A 223 36.66 -33.12 19.93
CA ARG A 223 36.59 -33.31 21.39
C ARG A 223 36.13 -34.71 21.77
N ASP A 224 35.07 -35.21 21.13
CA ASP A 224 34.55 -36.55 21.38
C ASP A 224 35.59 -37.64 21.00
N SER A 225 36.38 -37.41 19.96
CA SER A 225 37.47 -38.31 19.55
C SER A 225 38.64 -38.27 20.54
N GLU A 226 39.03 -37.09 21.03
CA GLU A 226 40.05 -36.94 22.08
C GLU A 226 39.64 -37.62 23.38
N VAL A 227 38.38 -37.44 23.79
CA VAL A 227 37.82 -38.11 24.97
C VAL A 227 37.88 -39.63 24.82
N LYS A 228 37.38 -40.19 23.70
CA LYS A 228 37.45 -41.63 23.43
C LYS A 228 38.89 -42.17 23.37
N TRP A 229 39.82 -41.37 22.85
CA TRP A 229 41.24 -41.73 22.84
C TRP A 229 41.81 -41.80 24.26
N GLU A 230 41.51 -40.83 25.12
CA GLU A 230 41.93 -40.84 26.53
C GLU A 230 41.25 -41.96 27.32
N GLU A 231 39.96 -42.23 27.10
CA GLU A 231 39.26 -43.35 27.76
C GLU A 231 39.88 -44.71 27.42
N SER A 232 40.23 -44.93 26.15
CA SER A 232 40.94 -46.14 25.71
C SER A 232 42.43 -46.17 26.11
N ARG A 233 42.95 -45.15 26.79
CA ARG A 233 44.37 -45.05 27.15
C ARG A 233 44.83 -46.18 28.05
N GLU A 234 44.07 -46.49 29.11
CA GLU A 234 44.44 -47.57 30.04
C GLU A 234 44.44 -48.93 29.36
N GLU A 235 43.45 -49.20 28.50
CA GLU A 235 43.39 -50.43 27.69
C GLU A 235 44.58 -50.54 26.72
N ARG A 236 44.93 -49.43 26.05
CA ARG A 236 46.09 -49.36 25.15
C ARG A 236 47.41 -49.54 25.91
N ILE A 237 47.56 -48.90 27.08
CA ILE A 237 48.72 -49.07 27.97
C ILE A 237 48.79 -50.52 28.46
N GLY A 238 47.67 -51.12 28.84
CA GLY A 238 47.58 -52.53 29.23
C GLY A 238 48.05 -53.46 28.12
N SER A 239 47.51 -53.31 26.91
CA SER A 239 47.92 -54.08 25.72
C SER A 239 49.40 -53.88 25.38
N TRP A 240 49.94 -52.67 25.53
CA TRP A 240 51.36 -52.39 25.30
C TRP A 240 52.26 -53.02 26.37
N ARG A 241 51.86 -52.97 27.65
CA ARG A 241 52.56 -53.64 28.76
C ARG A 241 52.57 -55.16 28.57
N GLU A 242 51.46 -55.74 28.09
CA GLU A 242 51.40 -57.17 27.76
C GLU A 242 52.29 -57.53 26.57
N PHE A 243 52.28 -56.73 25.50
CA PHE A 243 53.18 -56.92 24.36
C PHE A 243 54.65 -56.83 24.77
N ALA A 244 55.01 -55.85 25.61
CA ALA A 244 56.35 -55.72 26.17
C ALA A 244 56.72 -56.96 27.01
N LYS A 245 55.81 -57.42 27.89
CA LYS A 245 55.98 -58.63 28.70
C LYS A 245 56.08 -59.91 27.86
N LYS A 246 55.47 -59.93 26.66
CA LYS A 246 55.47 -61.05 25.71
C LYS A 246 56.64 -61.03 24.71
N GLY A 247 57.56 -60.05 24.79
CA GLY A 247 58.86 -60.12 24.10
C GLY A 247 59.16 -58.98 23.13
N GLY A 248 58.76 -57.75 23.43
CA GLY A 248 59.17 -56.57 22.67
C GLY A 248 60.53 -56.00 23.11
N GLY A 249 61.63 -56.75 22.95
CA GLY A 249 62.98 -56.15 22.91
C GLY A 249 64.05 -56.63 23.91
N ALA A 250 64.19 -57.93 24.12
CA ALA A 250 65.50 -58.55 24.34
C ALA A 250 65.47 -59.96 23.73
N GLY A 251 66.47 -60.28 22.90
CA GLY A 251 66.49 -61.46 22.05
C GLY A 251 66.17 -62.77 22.78
N GLY A 252 65.13 -63.45 22.31
CA GLY A 252 64.81 -64.82 22.69
C GLY A 252 63.46 -65.25 22.14
N GLY A 253 63.39 -65.66 20.86
CA GLY A 253 62.13 -66.19 20.30
C GLY A 253 62.06 -66.30 18.78
N GLU A 254 62.80 -67.26 18.23
CA GLU A 254 62.47 -68.09 17.06
C GLU A 254 61.80 -67.46 15.80
N LYS A 255 62.60 -67.37 14.73
CA LYS A 255 62.15 -67.08 13.36
C LYS A 255 61.16 -68.15 12.86
N LYS A 256 59.85 -67.90 12.92
CA LYS A 256 58.88 -68.64 12.08
C LYS A 256 59.10 -68.29 10.61
N LYS A 257 59.69 -69.23 9.86
CA LYS A 257 59.88 -69.18 8.41
C LYS A 257 58.54 -68.91 7.70
N LYS A 258 58.45 -67.79 6.98
CA LYS A 258 57.39 -67.56 5.98
C LYS A 258 57.52 -68.62 4.88
N LYS A 259 56.55 -69.53 4.79
CA LYS A 259 56.44 -70.50 3.69
C LYS A 259 56.11 -69.73 2.42
N LYS A 260 57.08 -69.69 1.50
CA LYS A 260 56.99 -69.09 0.17
C LYS A 260 55.81 -69.74 -0.56
N VAL A 261 54.74 -68.99 -0.83
CA VAL A 261 53.65 -69.43 -1.71
C VAL A 261 54.21 -69.36 -3.14
N LYS A 262 54.26 -70.50 -3.84
CA LYS A 262 54.63 -70.53 -5.25
C LYS A 262 53.50 -69.89 -6.08
N PRO A 263 53.78 -69.01 -7.05
CA PRO A 263 52.78 -68.62 -8.03
C PRO A 263 52.49 -69.82 -8.95
N LEU A 264 51.23 -70.22 -9.02
CA LEU A 264 50.76 -71.13 -10.07
C LEU A 264 50.57 -70.30 -11.34
N GLY A 265 51.27 -70.70 -12.39
CA GLY A 265 50.89 -70.38 -13.77
C GLY A 265 49.74 -71.26 -14.25
#